data_AF-A0A7C3CQU6-F1
#
_entry.id   AF-A0A7C3CQU6-F1
#
_cell.length_a   1.000
_cell.length_b   1.000
_cell.length_c   1.000
_cell.angle_alpha   90.00
_cell.angle_beta   90.00
_cell.angle_gamma   90.00
#
_symmetry.space_group_name_H-M   'P 1'
#
loop_
_entity.id
_entity.type
_entity.pdbx_description
1 polymer ?
#
loop_
_entity_poly.entity_id
_entity_poly.type
_entity_poly.pdbx_seq_one_letter_code
_entity_poly.pdbx_strand_id
1 'polypeptide(L)'
;QVRQVDQDYASAGDKTAFSDGFPILLISQASLDDLNNRLDEPMPMKRFRPNLVVTGTQPYEEDQWQRISINGVEFRIVKPCSRCIVTTIDPETGKQTGVEPLETLGTYRKQGGKVMFGQNVIPDGSGVVALGDEVVILE
;
A
#
# COMPACT_ATOMS: atom_id res chain seq x y z
N GLN A 1 -6.33 -21.22 -4.41
CA GLN A 1 -5.21 -21.89 -3.70
C GLN A 1 -4.59 -20.87 -2.76
N VAL A 2 -4.26 -21.25 -1.52
CA VAL A 2 -3.62 -20.35 -0.55
C VAL A 2 -2.16 -20.78 -0.41
N ARG A 3 -1.23 -19.83 -0.34
CA ARG A 3 0.22 -20.04 -0.25
C ARG A 3 0.84 -19.22 0.86
N GLN A 4 2.00 -19.67 1.32
CA GLN A 4 2.83 -18.98 2.30
C GLN A 4 3.38 -17.66 1.73
N VAL A 5 3.37 -16.60 2.55
CA VAL A 5 4.05 -15.32 2.26
C VAL A 5 5.56 -15.50 2.48
N ASP A 6 6.37 -14.73 1.75
CA ASP A 6 7.83 -14.71 1.87
C ASP A 6 8.29 -14.56 3.34
N GLN A 7 9.02 -15.56 3.85
CA GLN A 7 9.40 -15.64 5.25
C GLN A 7 10.51 -14.67 5.64
N ASP A 8 11.17 -14.02 4.67
CA ASP A 8 12.06 -12.89 4.95
C ASP A 8 11.29 -11.70 5.55
N TYR A 9 9.96 -11.66 5.38
CA TYR A 9 9.08 -10.57 5.81
C TYR A 9 7.88 -11.04 6.65
N ALA A 10 7.67 -12.34 6.80
CA ALA A 10 6.45 -12.89 7.38
C ALA A 10 6.73 -14.13 8.24
N SER A 11 5.83 -14.44 9.16
CA SER A 11 5.93 -15.63 9.99
C SER A 11 5.40 -16.87 9.28
N ALA A 12 5.84 -18.04 9.73
CA ALA A 12 5.31 -19.31 9.26
C ALA A 12 3.80 -19.37 9.53
N GLY A 13 3.00 -19.63 8.49
CA GLY A 13 1.54 -19.63 8.58
C GLY A 13 0.89 -18.37 8.00
N ASP A 14 1.64 -17.28 7.81
CA ASP A 14 1.17 -16.09 7.10
C ASP A 14 0.89 -16.44 5.65
N LYS A 15 -0.33 -16.16 5.21
CA LYS A 15 -0.87 -16.68 3.96
C LYS A 15 -1.39 -15.59 3.05
N THR A 16 -1.18 -15.80 1.76
CA THR A 16 -1.82 -15.03 0.69
C THR A 16 -2.43 -15.98 -0.33
N ALA A 17 -3.42 -15.52 -1.09
CA ALA A 17 -4.04 -16.31 -2.15
C ALA A 17 -3.51 -15.87 -3.52
N PHE A 18 -4.34 -15.17 -4.28
CA PHE A 18 -4.03 -14.70 -5.62
C PHE A 18 -3.37 -13.32 -5.66
N SER A 19 -3.09 -12.72 -4.49
CA SER A 19 -2.33 -11.48 -4.41
C SER A 19 -0.85 -11.71 -4.76
N ASP A 20 -0.20 -10.67 -5.27
CA ASP A 20 1.16 -10.76 -5.81
C ASP A 20 2.19 -11.26 -4.78
N GLY A 21 2.11 -10.79 -3.53
CA GLY A 21 3.04 -11.20 -2.47
C GLY A 21 2.48 -11.13 -1.05
N PHE A 22 1.63 -10.15 -0.76
CA PHE A 22 1.07 -9.91 0.57
C PHE A 22 -0.46 -9.80 0.50
N PRO A 23 -1.18 -10.09 1.60
CA PRO A 23 -2.63 -10.16 1.58
C PRO A 23 -3.29 -8.77 1.50
N ILE A 24 -2.67 -7.74 2.08
CA ILE A 24 -3.25 -6.40 2.23
C ILE A 24 -2.20 -5.34 1.87
N LEU A 25 -2.63 -4.31 1.14
CA LEU A 25 -1.85 -3.10 0.87
C LEU A 25 -2.52 -1.90 1.56
N LEU A 26 -1.73 -1.14 2.32
CA LEU A 26 -2.12 0.11 2.98
C LEU A 26 -1.46 1.31 2.30
N ILE A 27 -2.22 2.38 2.09
CA ILE A 27 -1.72 3.66 1.58
C ILE A 27 -2.42 4.80 2.31
N SER A 28 -1.70 5.86 2.70
CA SER A 28 -2.36 7.06 3.22
C SER A 28 -2.89 7.96 2.10
N GLN A 29 -4.03 8.60 2.34
CA GLN A 29 -4.57 9.60 1.43
C GLN A 29 -3.58 10.77 1.26
N ALA A 30 -2.89 11.18 2.33
CA ALA A 30 -1.89 12.24 2.29
C ALA A 30 -0.71 11.91 1.34
N SER A 31 -0.27 10.64 1.27
CA SER A 31 0.75 10.19 0.31
C SER A 31 0.29 10.33 -1.15
N LEU A 32 -1.00 10.06 -1.42
CA LEU A 32 -1.56 10.24 -2.75
C LEU A 32 -1.71 11.71 -3.09
N ASP A 33 -2.14 12.53 -2.14
CA ASP A 33 -2.30 13.98 -2.35
C ASP A 33 -0.94 14.63 -2.65
N ASP A 34 0.12 14.27 -1.93
CA ASP A 34 1.48 14.73 -2.22
C ASP A 34 1.98 14.27 -3.60
N LEU A 35 1.70 13.02 -3.99
CA LEU A 35 2.02 12.56 -5.34
C LEU A 35 1.26 13.36 -6.40
N ASN A 36 -0.05 13.57 -6.23
CA ASN A 36 -0.88 14.30 -7.18
C ASN A 36 -0.48 15.76 -7.32
N ASN A 37 0.07 16.38 -6.28
CA ASN A 37 0.64 17.73 -6.35
C ASN A 37 1.94 17.81 -7.19
N ARG A 38 2.55 16.68 -7.51
CA ARG A 38 3.75 16.57 -8.34
C ARG A 38 3.46 16.09 -9.77
N LEU A 39 2.21 15.71 -10.06
CA LEU A 39 1.79 15.22 -11.38
C LEU A 39 1.08 16.34 -12.15
N ASP A 40 1.26 16.36 -13.47
CA ASP A 40 0.49 17.24 -14.35
C ASP A 40 -1.01 16.88 -14.34
N GLU A 41 -1.31 15.58 -14.29
CA GLU A 41 -2.66 15.04 -14.18
C GLU A 41 -2.82 14.20 -12.90
N PRO A 42 -3.71 14.61 -11.97
CA PRO A 42 -3.98 13.84 -10.76
C PRO A 42 -4.53 12.44 -11.06
N MET A 43 -4.13 11.48 -10.23
CA MET A 43 -4.49 10.08 -10.36
C MET A 43 -5.32 9.58 -9.17
N PRO A 44 -6.28 8.67 -9.40
CA PRO A 44 -7.09 8.11 -8.33
C PRO A 44 -6.34 7.00 -7.58
N MET A 45 -6.64 6.86 -6.28
CA MET A 45 -6.09 5.81 -5.41
C MET A 45 -6.22 4.40 -5.99
N LYS A 46 -7.30 4.15 -6.75
CA LYS A 46 -7.60 2.86 -7.39
C LYS A 46 -6.46 2.35 -8.29
N ARG A 47 -5.62 3.23 -8.86
CA ARG A 47 -4.44 2.83 -9.66
C ARG A 47 -3.41 2.04 -8.84
N PHE A 48 -3.33 2.27 -7.54
CA PHE A 48 -2.38 1.59 -6.65
C PHE A 48 -2.96 0.34 -5.99
N ARG A 49 -4.26 0.12 -6.15
CA ARG A 49 -5.01 -1.07 -5.68
C ARG A 49 -4.82 -1.37 -4.18
N PRO A 50 -4.89 -0.37 -3.27
CA PRO A 50 -4.86 -0.65 -1.85
C PRO A 50 -6.13 -1.37 -1.39
N ASN A 51 -6.02 -2.05 -0.26
CA ASN A 51 -7.15 -2.58 0.49
C ASN A 51 -7.57 -1.59 1.59
N LEU A 52 -6.58 -0.94 2.22
CA LEU A 52 -6.79 0.04 3.29
C LEU A 52 -6.29 1.41 2.83
N VAL A 53 -7.17 2.41 2.94
CA VAL A 53 -6.81 3.82 2.76
C VAL A 53 -7.02 4.53 4.08
N VAL A 54 -5.95 5.13 4.60
CA VAL A 54 -5.94 5.82 5.90
C VAL A 54 -5.87 7.33 5.69
N THR A 55 -6.48 8.08 6.60
CA THR A 55 -6.53 9.55 6.55
C THR A 55 -6.02 10.14 7.86
N GLY A 56 -5.79 11.46 7.91
CA GLY A 56 -5.33 12.14 9.13
C GLY A 56 -3.83 12.01 9.42
N THR A 57 -3.04 11.64 8.41
CA THR A 57 -1.58 11.48 8.50
C THR A 57 -0.85 12.59 7.75
N GLN A 58 0.45 12.73 7.99
CA GLN A 58 1.35 13.40 7.05
C GLN A 58 1.62 12.52 5.81
N PRO A 59 2.02 13.11 4.67
CA PRO A 59 2.44 12.32 3.51
C PRO A 59 3.57 11.35 3.88
N TYR A 60 3.39 10.08 3.48
CA TYR A 60 4.33 8.98 3.70
C TYR A 60 4.61 8.63 5.16
N GLU A 61 3.80 9.11 6.10
CA GLU A 61 3.93 8.74 7.52
C GLU A 61 3.79 7.24 7.73
N GLU A 62 3.02 6.55 6.87
CA GLU A 62 2.86 5.10 6.90
C GLU A 62 4.18 4.33 6.72
N ASP A 63 5.23 4.96 6.19
CA ASP A 63 6.55 4.34 6.04
C ASP A 63 7.23 4.06 7.39
N GLN A 64 6.83 4.75 8.46
CA GLN A 64 7.45 4.64 9.78
C GLN A 64 6.71 3.68 10.70
N TRP A 65 5.50 3.27 10.33
CA TRP A 65 4.69 2.38 11.16
C TRP A 65 5.25 0.96 11.10
N GLN A 66 5.24 0.29 12.24
CA GLN A 66 5.60 -1.12 12.37
C GLN A 66 4.36 -1.95 12.69
N ARG A 67 3.44 -1.39 13.50
CA ARG A 67 2.21 -2.06 13.87
C ARG A 67 1.06 -1.08 14.08
N ILE A 68 -0.12 -1.47 13.63
CA ILE A 68 -1.35 -0.71 13.80
C ILE A 68 -2.47 -1.61 14.35
N SER A 69 -3.45 -1.01 15.00
CA SER A 69 -4.71 -1.66 15.36
C SER A 69 -5.88 -0.91 14.71
N ILE A 70 -6.84 -1.67 14.16
CA ILE A 70 -8.08 -1.14 13.62
C ILE A 70 -9.21 -2.00 14.17
N ASN A 71 -10.10 -1.40 14.97
CA ASN A 71 -11.21 -2.08 15.63
C ASN A 71 -10.79 -3.38 16.37
N GLY A 72 -9.65 -3.34 17.07
CA GLY A 72 -9.12 -4.48 17.83
C GLY A 72 -8.43 -5.56 16.99
N VAL A 73 -8.36 -5.42 15.66
CA VAL A 73 -7.53 -6.27 14.80
C VAL A 73 -6.15 -5.63 14.66
N GLU A 74 -5.10 -6.37 15.00
CA GLU A 74 -3.72 -5.90 14.81
C GLU A 74 -3.21 -6.24 13.41
N PHE A 75 -2.37 -5.36 12.88
CA PHE A 75 -1.71 -5.54 11.59
C PHE A 75 -0.22 -5.21 11.72
N ARG A 76 0.63 -6.09 11.19
CA ARG A 76 2.06 -5.84 11.01
C ARG A 76 2.32 -5.14 9.70
N ILE A 77 3.12 -4.10 9.73
CA ILE A 77 3.64 -3.42 8.55
C ILE A 77 4.96 -4.10 8.20
N VAL A 78 4.98 -4.85 7.10
CA VAL A 78 6.07 -5.82 6.86
C VAL A 78 7.07 -5.35 5.81
N LYS A 79 6.64 -4.54 4.83
CA LYS A 79 7.52 -4.12 3.74
C LYS A 79 6.96 -2.97 2.91
N PRO A 80 7.78 -1.95 2.55
CA PRO A 80 7.43 -0.98 1.51
C PRO A 80 7.09 -1.68 0.20
N CYS A 81 6.02 -1.23 -0.45
CA CYS A 81 5.54 -1.90 -1.64
C CYS A 81 6.07 -1.23 -2.92
N SER A 82 6.92 -1.97 -3.62
CA SER A 82 7.44 -1.56 -4.91
C SER A 82 6.33 -1.52 -5.96
N ARG A 83 6.26 -0.44 -6.74
CA ARG A 83 5.28 -0.25 -7.81
C ARG A 83 5.82 -0.77 -9.14
N CYS A 84 4.95 -1.39 -9.91
CA CYS A 84 5.21 -1.88 -11.26
C CYS A 84 4.37 -1.11 -12.28
N ILE A 85 4.56 -1.46 -13.57
CA ILE A 85 3.87 -0.84 -14.70
C ILE A 85 2.34 -0.88 -14.62
N VAL A 86 1.76 -1.78 -13.83
CA VAL A 86 0.29 -1.85 -13.64
C VAL A 86 -0.28 -0.52 -13.13
N THR A 87 0.51 0.27 -12.39
CA THR A 87 0.08 1.60 -11.92
C THR A 87 -0.14 2.62 -13.06
N THR A 88 0.45 2.38 -14.24
CA THR A 88 0.30 3.25 -15.42
C THR A 88 -0.91 2.86 -16.28
N ILE A 89 -1.68 1.84 -15.87
CA ILE A 89 -2.89 1.39 -16.56
C ILE A 89 -4.11 2.07 -15.96
N ASP A 90 -4.94 2.65 -16.81
CA ASP A 90 -6.24 3.18 -16.41
C ASP A 90 -7.19 2.03 -16.03
N PRO A 91 -7.72 2.00 -14.78
CA PRO A 91 -8.55 0.89 -14.32
C PRO A 91 -9.92 0.76 -15.02
N GLU A 92 -10.42 1.83 -15.63
CA GLU A 92 -11.73 1.84 -16.31
C GLU A 92 -11.60 1.40 -17.77
N THR A 93 -10.50 1.80 -18.44
CA THR A 93 -10.30 1.51 -19.86
C THR A 93 -9.37 0.34 -20.13
N GLY A 94 -8.56 -0.07 -19.15
CA GLY A 94 -7.53 -1.11 -19.30
C GLY A 94 -6.35 -0.69 -20.18
N LYS A 95 -6.25 0.59 -20.57
CA LYS A 95 -5.19 1.11 -21.43
C LYS A 95 -4.08 1.74 -20.60
N GLN A 96 -2.85 1.57 -21.05
CA GLN A 96 -1.71 2.29 -20.49
C GLN A 96 -1.79 3.77 -20.86
N THR A 97 -1.64 4.66 -19.88
CA THR A 97 -1.76 6.12 -20.06
C THR A 97 -0.41 6.84 -20.13
N GLY A 98 0.70 6.10 -20.17
CA GLY A 98 2.05 6.64 -20.25
C GLY A 98 3.02 5.92 -19.31
N VAL A 99 3.95 6.70 -18.75
CA VAL A 99 4.95 6.24 -17.77
C VAL A 99 4.63 6.66 -16.33
N GLU A 100 3.70 7.61 -16.15
CA GLU A 100 3.24 8.02 -14.83
C GLU A 100 2.31 6.98 -14.19
N PRO A 101 2.36 6.80 -12.85
CA PRO A 101 3.05 7.64 -11.85
C PRO A 101 4.52 7.25 -11.56
N LEU A 102 5.08 6.29 -12.32
CA LEU A 102 6.40 5.71 -11.98
C LEU A 102 7.56 6.65 -12.22
N GLU A 103 7.47 7.52 -13.23
CA GLU A 103 8.50 8.52 -13.52
C GLU A 103 8.60 9.53 -12.38
N THR A 104 7.48 10.16 -12.02
CA THR A 104 7.44 11.13 -10.91
C THR A 104 7.85 10.50 -9.59
N LEU A 105 7.27 9.36 -9.21
CA LEU A 105 7.67 8.64 -8.00
C LEU A 105 9.16 8.23 -8.04
N GLY A 106 9.70 7.93 -9.22
CA GLY A 106 11.11 7.59 -9.41
C GLY A 106 12.09 8.70 -9.03
N THR A 107 11.64 9.96 -8.99
CA THR A 107 12.48 11.11 -8.64
C THR A 107 12.72 11.26 -7.14
N TYR A 108 11.79 10.80 -6.28
CA TYR A 108 11.85 11.03 -4.81
C TYR A 108 11.51 9.82 -3.95
N ARG A 109 10.99 8.73 -4.53
CA ARG A 109 10.58 7.50 -3.82
C ARG A 109 11.34 6.26 -4.29
N LYS A 110 12.50 6.45 -4.93
CA LYS A 110 13.33 5.35 -5.41
C LYS A 110 14.23 4.81 -4.30
N GLN A 111 14.09 3.53 -3.98
CA GLN A 111 14.89 2.81 -2.97
C GLN A 111 15.34 1.47 -3.54
N GLY A 112 16.63 1.14 -3.44
CA GLY A 112 17.17 -0.14 -3.95
C GLY A 112 16.86 -0.41 -5.43
N GLY A 113 16.80 0.64 -6.25
CA GLY A 113 16.47 0.55 -7.68
C GLY A 113 14.98 0.41 -8.01
N LYS A 114 14.10 0.34 -7.00
CA LYS A 114 12.64 0.21 -7.16
C LYS A 114 11.92 1.47 -6.67
N VAL A 115 10.73 1.71 -7.21
CA VAL A 115 9.88 2.84 -6.84
C VAL A 115 8.90 2.41 -5.75
N MET A 116 8.86 3.09 -4.61
CA MET A 116 8.04 2.69 -3.45
C MET A 116 6.81 3.58 -3.28
N PHE A 117 5.66 2.95 -3.07
CA PHE A 117 4.43 3.66 -2.70
C PHE A 117 3.48 2.69 -1.97
N GLY A 118 3.07 3.04 -0.76
CA GLY A 118 2.28 2.17 0.13
C GLY A 118 3.08 1.08 0.83
N GLN A 119 2.43 0.44 1.79
CA GLN A 119 3.00 -0.56 2.68
C GLN A 119 2.24 -1.89 2.61
N ASN A 120 2.97 -2.98 2.47
CA ASN A 120 2.38 -4.32 2.60
C ASN A 120 2.12 -4.61 4.07
N VAL A 121 0.93 -5.13 4.38
CA VAL A 121 0.51 -5.41 5.75
C VAL A 121 -0.07 -6.82 5.88
N ILE A 122 0.10 -7.42 7.05
CA ILE A 122 -0.42 -8.74 7.39
C ILE A 122 -1.27 -8.62 8.66
N PRO A 123 -2.52 -9.12 8.66
CA PRO A 123 -3.35 -9.13 9.87
C PRO A 123 -2.89 -10.22 10.84
N ASP A 124 -2.77 -9.87 12.11
CA ASP A 124 -2.52 -10.80 13.21
C ASP A 124 -3.85 -11.15 13.88
N GLY A 125 -4.60 -12.04 13.23
CA GLY A 125 -5.91 -12.51 13.69
C GLY A 125 -7.01 -12.25 12.68
N SER A 126 -8.25 -12.25 13.17
CA SER A 126 -9.44 -12.07 12.35
C SER A 126 -10.43 -11.15 13.03
N GLY A 127 -11.05 -10.27 12.27
CA GLY A 127 -12.11 -9.40 12.74
C GLY A 127 -12.73 -8.64 11.58
N VAL A 128 -13.56 -7.66 11.92
CA VAL A 128 -14.24 -6.79 10.95
C VAL A 128 -13.64 -5.39 11.07
N VAL A 129 -13.22 -4.86 9.94
CA VAL A 129 -12.84 -3.46 9.78
C VAL A 129 -13.88 -2.79 8.88
N ALA A 130 -14.31 -1.60 9.28
CA ALA A 130 -15.29 -0.79 8.59
C ALA A 130 -14.75 0.60 8.27
N LEU A 131 -15.38 1.28 7.31
CA LEU A 131 -15.08 2.69 7.05
C LEU A 131 -15.41 3.52 8.28
N GLY A 132 -14.46 4.38 8.67
CA GLY A 132 -14.57 5.24 9.85
C GLY A 132 -13.97 4.65 11.13
N ASP A 133 -13.52 3.38 11.12
CA ASP A 133 -12.79 2.82 12.25
C ASP A 133 -11.47 3.57 12.46
N GLU A 134 -11.15 3.87 13.71
CA GLU A 134 -9.92 4.54 14.10
C GLU A 134 -8.71 3.61 13.86
N VAL A 135 -7.64 4.19 13.32
CA VAL A 135 -6.35 3.53 13.16
C VAL A 135 -5.44 3.98 14.29
N VAL A 136 -5.09 3.05 15.18
CA VAL A 136 -4.18 3.30 16.30
C VAL A 136 -2.79 2.78 15.93
N ILE A 137 -1.79 3.66 15.94
CA ILE A 137 -0.39 3.28 15.73
C ILE A 137 0.15 2.73 17.06
N LEU A 138 0.63 1.49 17.04
CA LEU A 138 1.14 0.81 18.22
C LEU A 138 2.66 0.91 18.33
N GLU A 139 3.36 0.86 17.19
CA GLU A 139 4.82 0.86 17.04
C GLU A 139 5.24 1.56 15.75
#